data_AF-A0A9E5YWN1-F1
#
_entry.id   AF-A0A9E5YWN1-F1
#
_cell.length_a   1.000
_cell.length_b   1.000
_cell.length_c   1.000
_cell.angle_alpha   90.00
_cell.angle_beta   90.00
_cell.angle_gamma   90.00
#
_symmetry.space_group_name_H-M   'P 1'
#
loop_
_entity.id
_entity.type
_entity.pdbx_description
1 polymer ?
#
loop_
_entity_poly.entity_id
_entity_poly.type
_entity_poly.pdbx_seq_one_letter_code
_entity_poly.pdbx_strand_id
1 'polypeptide(L)' 'MAKNTYETGRLNLPFVGHCTFGKQPACLDWDAIDADIAVLGAPFDMGTQYRAGARFG' A
#
# COMPACT_ATOMS: atom_id res chain seq x y z
N MET A 1 31.83 9.22 0.53
CA MET A 1 30.57 9.50 -0.18
C MET A 1 29.73 8.25 -0.15
N ALA A 2 28.52 8.29 0.43
CA ALA A 2 27.63 7.14 0.42
C ALA A 2 27.22 6.83 -1.02
N LYS A 3 27.43 5.60 -1.46
CA LYS A 3 27.08 5.14 -2.81
C LYS A 3 25.60 4.83 -2.79
N ASN A 4 24.81 5.62 -3.50
CA ASN A 4 23.37 5.42 -3.51
C ASN A 4 22.96 4.44 -4.63
N THR A 5 21.93 3.66 -4.38
CA THR A 5 21.47 2.54 -5.23
C THR A 5 20.70 2.97 -6.49
N TYR A 6 20.59 4.28 -6.79
CA TYR A 6 19.94 4.75 -8.01
C TYR A 6 20.65 4.29 -9.30
N GLU A 7 21.97 4.10 -9.24
CA GLU A 7 22.79 3.70 -10.39
C GLU A 7 22.69 2.20 -10.74
N THR A 8 22.03 1.39 -9.89
CA THR A 8 22.08 -0.08 -9.96
C THR A 8 20.74 -0.76 -10.26
N GLY A 9 19.66 -0.02 -10.54
CA GLY A 9 18.39 -0.62 -10.96
C GLY A 9 17.13 0.08 -10.41
N ARG A 10 16.07 -0.72 -10.16
CA ARG A 10 14.72 -0.25 -9.81
C ARG A 10 14.75 0.59 -8.52
N LEU A 11 14.41 1.87 -8.65
CA LEU A 11 14.28 2.80 -7.54
C LEU A 11 13.18 2.39 -6.56
N ASN A 12 13.54 2.25 -5.29
CA ASN A 12 12.59 2.04 -4.19
C ASN A 12 12.48 3.28 -3.30
N LEU A 13 12.15 4.42 -3.91
CA LEU A 13 11.91 5.69 -3.21
C LEU A 13 10.43 5.84 -2.82
N PRO A 14 10.06 6.67 -1.83
CA PRO A 14 8.67 6.80 -1.38
C PRO A 14 7.65 7.16 -2.47
N PHE A 15 8.07 7.91 -3.49
CA PHE A 15 7.21 8.39 -4.58
C PHE A 15 7.26 7.52 -5.85
N VAL A 16 7.86 6.32 -5.79
CA VAL A 16 8.00 5.41 -6.94
C VAL A 16 7.34 4.06 -6.65
N GLY A 17 6.60 3.55 -7.65
CA GLY A 17 5.93 2.24 -7.62
C GLY A 17 4.47 2.31 -7.17
N HIS A 18 3.82 1.16 -7.12
CA HIS A 18 2.45 1.05 -6.62
C HIS A 18 2.41 1.26 -5.10
N CYS A 19 1.42 2.03 -4.64
CA CYS A 19 1.22 2.39 -3.23
C CYS A 19 0.47 1.31 -2.44
N THR A 20 0.97 0.07 -2.44
CA THR A 20 0.44 -1.00 -1.58
C THR A 20 0.98 -0.87 -0.16
N PHE A 21 0.28 -1.45 0.83
CA PHE A 21 0.74 -1.46 2.22
C PHE A 21 2.13 -2.13 2.30
N GLY A 22 3.11 -1.42 2.85
CA GLY A 22 4.50 -1.90 2.95
C GLY A 22 5.16 -2.24 1.59
N LYS A 23 4.64 -1.71 0.47
CA LYS A 23 5.06 -2.04 -0.90
C LYS A 23 4.99 -3.54 -1.24
N GLN A 24 4.13 -4.30 -0.56
CA GLN A 24 3.92 -5.73 -0.83
C GLN A 24 3.13 -5.97 -2.13
N PRO A 25 3.24 -7.16 -2.75
CA PRO A 25 2.44 -7.49 -3.93
C PRO A 25 0.94 -7.41 -3.65
N ALA A 26 0.16 -6.89 -4.60
CA ALA A 26 -1.30 -6.98 -4.52
C ALA A 26 -1.74 -8.40 -4.83
N CYS A 27 -2.58 -8.98 -3.98
CA CYS A 27 -3.24 -10.26 -4.22
C CYS A 27 -4.64 -9.99 -4.78
N LEU A 28 -4.90 -10.40 -6.02
CA LEU A 28 -6.19 -10.19 -6.69
C LEU A 28 -7.08 -11.43 -6.65
N ASP A 29 -6.45 -12.61 -6.50
CA ASP A 29 -7.13 -13.89 -6.34
C ASP A 29 -7.20 -14.24 -4.85
N TRP A 30 -8.41 -14.20 -4.30
CA TRP A 30 -8.64 -14.39 -2.87
C TRP A 30 -8.38 -15.82 -2.42
N ASP A 31 -8.54 -16.79 -3.32
CA ASP A 31 -8.29 -18.19 -3.03
C ASP A 31 -6.78 -18.50 -2.99
N ALA A 32 -5.95 -17.57 -3.46
CA ALA A 32 -4.49 -17.68 -3.50
C ALA A 32 -3.78 -16.93 -2.36
N ILE A 33 -4.51 -16.47 -1.34
CA ILE A 33 -3.92 -15.79 -0.18
C ILE A 33 -3.13 -16.80 0.68
N ASP A 34 -1.80 -16.74 0.58
CA ASP A 34 -0.84 -17.46 1.41
C ASP A 34 0.11 -16.45 2.07
N ALA A 35 -0.25 -15.98 3.26
CA ALA A 35 0.51 -14.97 4.01
C ALA A 35 0.21 -15.03 5.50
N ASP A 36 1.19 -14.62 6.33
CA ASP A 36 0.97 -14.45 7.78
C ASP A 36 0.00 -13.29 8.08
N ILE A 37 0.02 -12.24 7.24
CA ILE A 37 -0.81 -11.04 7.37
C ILE A 37 -1.29 -10.59 5.98
N ALA A 38 -2.60 -10.33 5.87
CA ALA A 38 -3.21 -9.69 4.70
C ALA A 38 -3.85 -8.35 5.11
N VAL A 39 -3.67 -7.31 4.29
CA VAL A 39 -4.24 -5.98 4.53
C VAL A 39 -5.30 -5.67 3.48
N LEU A 40 -6.52 -5.36 3.94
CA LEU A 40 -7.65 -4.99 3.11
C LEU A 40 -8.15 -3.60 3.51
N GLY A 41 -8.28 -2.71 2.52
CA GLY A 41 -8.91 -1.40 2.72
C GLY A 41 -10.44 -1.50 2.67
N ALA A 42 -11.11 -0.85 3.62
CA ALA A 42 -12.56 -0.67 3.63
C ALA A 42 -12.89 0.84 3.59
N PRO A 43 -12.84 1.49 2.41
CA PRO A 43 -12.97 2.94 2.29
C PRO A 43 -14.43 3.39 2.46
N PHE A 44 -14.88 3.43 3.70
CA PHE A 44 -16.26 3.74 4.08
C PHE A 44 -16.31 4.77 5.20
N ASP A 45 -17.11 5.83 5.02
CA ASP A 45 -17.34 6.85 6.05
C ASP A 45 -18.79 7.33 6.13
N MET A 46 -19.76 6.61 5.52
CA MET A 46 -21.17 7.02 5.57
C MET A 46 -21.78 6.91 6.98
N GLY A 47 -21.09 6.25 7.92
CA GLY A 47 -21.46 6.24 9.34
C GLY A 47 -20.93 7.43 10.15
N THR A 48 -20.16 8.35 9.55
CA THR A 48 -19.59 9.50 10.28
C THR A 48 -20.66 10.56 10.57
N GLN A 49 -20.69 11.06 11.81
CA GLN A 49 -21.71 12.04 12.25
C GLN A 49 -21.35 13.50 11.95
N TYR A 50 -20.08 13.80 11.71
CA TYR A 50 -19.60 15.18 11.56
C TYR A 50 -18.73 15.37 10.32
N ARG A 51 -17.43 15.10 10.44
CA ARG A 51 -16.47 15.29 9.35
C ARG A 51 -16.29 13.98 8.59
N ALA A 52 -16.70 13.98 7.33
CA ALA A 52 -16.33 12.97 6.36
C ALA A 52 -14.80 12.97 6.12
N GLY A 53 -14.29 11.88 5.56
CA GLY A 53 -12.89 11.76 5.17
C GLY A 53 -12.22 10.44 5.51
N ALA A 54 -12.81 9.63 6.41
CA ALA A 54 -12.23 8.34 6.81
C ALA A 54 -12.08 7.36 5.63
N ARG A 55 -12.87 7.53 4.55
CA ARG A 55 -12.75 6.74 3.32
C ARG A 55 -11.41 6.95 2.57
N PHE A 56 -10.64 7.98 2.91
CA PHE A 56 -9.34 8.30 2.31
C PHE A 56 -8.15 7.91 3.19
N GLY A 57 -8.41 7.18 4.29
CA GLY A 57 -7.37 6.66 5.18
C GLY A 57 -6.62 5.47 4.62
#